data_AF-A6FHN7-F1
#
_entry.id   AF-A6FHN7-F1
#
_cell.length_a   1.000
_cell.length_b   1.000
_cell.length_c   1.000
_cell.angle_alpha   90.00
_cell.angle_beta   90.00
_cell.angle_gamma   90.00
#
_symmetry.space_group_name_H-M   'P 1'
#
loop_
_entity.id
_entity.type
_entity.pdbx_description
1 polymer ?
#
loop_
_entity_poly.entity_id
_entity_poly.type
_entity_poly.pdbx_seq_one_letter_code
_entity_poly.pdbx_strand_id
1 'polypeptide(L)'
;MWYYPRKLQYYLDIRVTMYRIKSFFGGILAHLITYTYKKQDKKIPFSYRQFHHIYEAAAAEEGIDLTQYLIMEKQVEDVSKGTKSVREFRKNHFTKLGFTNMWFIKDGIEE
;
A
#
# COMPACT_ATOMS: atom_id res chain seq x y z
N MET A 1 -22.69 -37.19 -23.06
CA MET A 1 -21.84 -36.27 -23.82
C MET A 1 -22.38 -34.86 -23.61
N TRP A 2 -21.78 -34.08 -22.72
CA TRP A 2 -22.16 -32.68 -22.48
C TRP A 2 -20.91 -31.81 -22.66
N TYR A 3 -20.90 -31.06 -23.77
CA TYR A 3 -19.83 -30.16 -24.16
C TYR A 3 -20.08 -28.81 -23.49
N TYR A 4 -19.28 -28.46 -22.49
CA TYR A 4 -19.29 -27.10 -21.92
C TYR A 4 -18.43 -26.17 -22.79
N PRO A 5 -18.92 -24.96 -23.14
CA PRO A 5 -18.20 -24.03 -24.01
C PRO A 5 -17.03 -23.34 -23.30
N ARG A 6 -15.90 -23.25 -24.01
CA ARG A 6 -14.56 -22.77 -23.60
C ARG A 6 -14.50 -21.31 -23.06
N LYS A 7 -15.60 -20.55 -23.09
CA LYS A 7 -15.65 -19.14 -22.65
C LYS A 7 -15.99 -18.94 -21.17
N LEU A 8 -16.40 -20.00 -20.45
CA LEU A 8 -16.73 -19.89 -19.02
C LEU A 8 -15.55 -20.20 -18.07
N GLN A 9 -14.46 -20.80 -18.59
CA GLN A 9 -13.28 -21.13 -17.77
C GLN A 9 -12.59 -19.87 -17.24
N TYR A 10 -12.54 -18.79 -18.02
CA TYR A 10 -11.85 -17.54 -17.67
C TYR A 10 -12.50 -16.76 -16.52
N TYR A 11 -13.80 -16.93 -16.27
CA TYR A 11 -14.49 -16.22 -15.19
C TYR A 11 -14.38 -16.91 -13.82
N LEU A 12 -14.15 -18.23 -13.77
CA LEU A 12 -13.91 -18.93 -12.50
C LEU A 12 -12.47 -18.76 -12.01
N ASP A 13 -11.48 -18.63 -12.90
CA ASP A 13 -10.06 -18.52 -12.55
C ASP A 13 -9.73 -17.22 -11.79
N ILE A 14 -10.40 -16.11 -12.15
CA ILE A 14 -10.24 -14.82 -11.48
C ILE A 14 -10.77 -14.88 -10.03
N ARG A 15 -11.86 -15.62 -9.78
CA ARG A 15 -12.43 -15.74 -8.43
C ARG A 15 -11.56 -16.60 -7.52
N VAL A 16 -10.95 -17.67 -8.02
CA VAL A 16 -10.10 -18.57 -7.22
C VAL A 16 -8.78 -17.89 -6.85
N THR A 17 -8.19 -17.11 -7.76
CA THR A 17 -6.95 -16.36 -7.48
C THR A 17 -7.17 -15.25 -6.44
N MET A 18 -8.34 -14.61 -6.43
CA MET A 18 -8.69 -13.60 -5.42
C MET A 18 -8.84 -14.16 -4.00
N TYR A 19 -9.26 -15.43 -3.83
CA TYR A 19 -9.38 -16.06 -2.51
C TYR A 19 -8.03 -16.54 -1.94
N ARG A 20 -7.03 -16.82 -2.78
CA ARG A 20 -5.70 -17.25 -2.33
C ARG A 20 -4.87 -16.14 -1.66
N ILE A 21 -5.26 -14.87 -1.82
CA ILE A 21 -4.57 -13.73 -1.20
C ILE A 21 -5.13 -13.43 0.20
N LYS A 22 -6.37 -13.84 0.49
CA LYS A 22 -7.02 -13.56 1.78
C LYS A 22 -6.60 -14.48 2.93
N SER A 23 -6.06 -15.68 2.63
CA SER A 23 -5.81 -16.71 3.65
C SER A 23 -4.32 -16.91 4.01
N PHE A 24 -3.43 -16.01 3.58
CA PHE A 24 -2.01 -16.01 4.02
C PHE A 24 -1.71 -14.97 5.11
N PHE A 25 -2.75 -14.32 5.67
CA PHE A 25 -2.66 -13.39 6.81
C PHE A 25 -3.19 -14.02 8.10
N GLY A 26 -2.93 -15.32 8.30
CA GLY A 26 -3.15 -15.99 9.58
C GLY A 26 -1.86 -16.03 10.39
N GLY A 27 -1.63 -15.03 11.23
CA GLY A 27 -0.79 -15.19 12.43
C GLY A 27 0.70 -14.83 12.35
N ILE A 28 1.06 -13.60 11.93
CA ILE A 28 2.38 -13.04 12.27
C ILE A 28 2.20 -11.59 12.71
N LEU A 29 2.83 -11.21 13.84
CA LEU A 29 3.00 -9.86 14.39
C LEU A 29 3.67 -8.90 13.39
N ALA A 30 2.99 -8.60 12.30
CA ALA A 30 3.44 -7.68 11.27
C ALA A 30 2.70 -6.37 11.46
N HIS A 31 3.43 -5.26 11.48
CA HIS A 31 2.81 -3.95 11.33
C HIS A 31 2.13 -3.94 9.96
N LEU A 32 0.83 -3.70 9.91
CA LEU A 32 0.10 -3.65 8.65
C LEU A 32 -0.18 -2.20 8.31
N ILE A 33 -0.18 -1.89 7.02
CA ILE A 33 -0.71 -0.61 6.55
C ILE A 33 -1.86 -0.86 5.61
N THR A 34 -2.86 -0.01 5.73
CA THR A 34 -4.01 -0.01 4.84
C THR A 34 -4.02 1.29 4.06
N TYR A 35 -4.39 1.20 2.80
CA TYR A 35 -4.53 2.37 1.94
C TYR A 35 -5.54 2.08 0.84
N THR A 36 -6.16 3.14 0.35
CA THR A 36 -7.03 3.09 -0.84
C THR A 36 -6.26 3.69 -2.02
N TYR A 37 -6.17 2.95 -3.11
CA TYR A 37 -5.58 3.43 -4.36
C TYR A 37 -6.43 2.98 -5.54
N LYS A 38 -6.75 3.88 -6.48
CA LYS A 38 -7.60 3.59 -7.65
C LYS A 38 -8.93 2.88 -7.30
N LYS A 39 -9.57 3.26 -6.18
CA LYS A 39 -10.80 2.65 -5.62
C LYS A 39 -10.64 1.20 -5.13
N GLN A 40 -9.41 0.75 -4.87
CA GLN A 40 -9.13 -0.55 -4.27
C GLN A 40 -8.51 -0.34 -2.90
N ASP A 41 -9.12 -0.94 -1.89
CA ASP A 41 -8.57 -1.00 -0.54
C ASP A 41 -7.57 -2.15 -0.45
N LYS A 42 -6.34 -1.82 -0.11
CA LYS A 42 -5.24 -2.77 0.02
C LYS A 42 -4.69 -2.76 1.44
N LYS A 43 -4.22 -3.93 1.87
CA LYS A 43 -3.51 -4.12 3.14
C LYS A 43 -2.20 -4.81 2.83
N ILE A 44 -1.10 -4.21 3.27
CA ILE A 44 0.25 -4.71 3.00
C ILE A 44 1.05 -4.75 4.31
N PRO A 45 1.98 -5.71 4.44
CA PRO A 45 2.87 -5.75 5.58
C PRO A 45 3.89 -4.61 5.48
N PHE A 46 4.17 -3.98 6.61
CA PHE A 46 5.10 -2.87 6.74
C PHE A 46 6.22 -3.21 7.72
N SER A 47 7.43 -2.79 7.40
CA SER A 47 8.59 -2.93 8.26
C SER A 47 9.46 -1.69 8.19
N TYR A 48 9.72 -1.07 9.35
CA TYR A 48 10.63 0.07 9.49
C TYR A 48 12.09 -0.26 9.08
N ARG A 49 12.43 -1.55 8.95
CA ARG A 49 13.75 -1.97 8.46
C ARG A 49 13.91 -1.80 6.95
N GLN A 50 12.81 -1.88 6.21
CA GLN A 50 12.81 -1.79 4.74
C GLN A 50 12.35 -0.42 4.25
N PHE A 51 11.45 0.23 4.98
CA PHE A 51 10.84 1.50 4.57
C PHE A 51 10.94 2.51 5.71
N HIS A 52 11.25 3.75 5.38
CA HIS A 52 11.29 4.84 6.37
C HIS A 52 9.89 5.25 6.82
N HIS A 53 8.89 5.04 5.96
CA HIS A 53 7.54 5.53 6.16
C HIS A 53 6.49 4.73 5.37
N ILE A 54 5.25 4.76 5.85
CA ILE A 54 4.13 3.99 5.29
C ILE A 54 3.83 4.31 3.81
N TYR A 55 4.09 5.55 3.39
CA TYR A 55 3.83 5.99 2.03
C TYR A 55 4.81 5.38 1.01
N GLU A 56 6.04 5.12 1.44
CA GLU A 56 7.07 4.46 0.63
C GLU A 56 6.70 3.02 0.33
N ALA A 57 6.24 2.30 1.36
CA ALA A 57 5.75 0.94 1.20
C ALA A 57 4.54 0.88 0.25
N ALA A 58 3.59 1.82 0.38
CA ALA A 58 2.44 1.87 -0.52
C ALA A 58 2.83 2.18 -1.98
N ALA A 59 3.80 3.07 -2.21
CA ALA A 59 4.30 3.38 -3.54
C ALA A 59 5.10 2.23 -4.16
N ALA A 60 5.92 1.55 -3.36
CA ALA A 60 6.71 0.40 -3.81
C ALA A 60 5.80 -0.74 -4.32
N GLU A 61 4.69 -1.02 -3.61
CA GLU A 61 3.71 -2.03 -4.01
C GLU A 61 2.95 -1.67 -5.29
N GLU A 62 2.71 -0.37 -5.54
CA GLU A 62 2.13 0.10 -6.80
C GLU A 62 3.18 0.29 -7.92
N GLY A 63 4.47 0.09 -7.64
CA GLY A 63 5.57 0.27 -8.59
C GLY A 63 5.82 1.74 -8.98
N ILE A 64 5.54 2.68 -8.08
CA ILE A 64 5.75 4.12 -8.30
C ILE A 64 7.18 4.48 -7.93
N ASP A 65 7.91 5.12 -8.86
CA ASP A 65 9.26 5.63 -8.59
C ASP A 65 9.21 6.83 -7.64
N LEU A 66 9.84 6.68 -6.48
CA LEU A 66 9.95 7.71 -5.45
C LEU A 66 11.30 8.43 -5.47
N THR A 67 12.20 8.14 -6.40
CA THR A 67 13.55 8.73 -6.42
C THR A 67 13.50 10.26 -6.42
N GLN A 68 12.68 10.85 -7.29
CA GLN A 68 12.47 12.29 -7.35
C GLN A 68 11.81 12.84 -6.09
N TYR A 69 10.83 12.10 -5.55
CA TYR A 69 10.15 12.47 -4.31
C TYR A 69 11.13 12.57 -3.14
N LEU A 70 12.02 11.58 -2.96
CA LEU A 70 12.99 11.54 -1.86
C LEU A 70 14.01 12.69 -1.94
N ILE A 71 14.47 13.03 -3.15
CA ILE A 71 15.35 14.19 -3.37
C ILE A 71 14.63 15.48 -2.95
N MET A 72 13.39 15.66 -3.38
CA MET A 72 12.59 16.83 -3.03
C MET A 72 12.24 16.88 -1.54
N GLU A 73 11.89 15.75 -0.93
CA GLU A 73 11.57 15.66 0.49
C GLU A 73 12.76 16.11 1.35
N LYS A 74 13.97 15.65 0.98
CA LYS A 74 15.21 16.09 1.64
C LYS A 74 15.46 17.59 1.50
N GLN A 75 15.26 18.15 0.30
CA GLN A 75 15.38 19.60 0.10
C GLN A 75 14.36 20.38 0.95
N VAL A 76 13.12 19.88 1.04
CA VAL A 76 12.08 20.49 1.88
C VAL A 76 12.49 20.40 3.35
N GLU A 77 13.08 19.30 3.80
CA GLU A 77 13.60 19.15 5.16
C GLU A 77 14.76 20.12 5.44
N ASP A 78 15.69 20.28 4.51
CA ASP A 78 16.83 21.21 4.65
C ASP A 78 16.39 22.68 4.71
N VAL A 79 15.38 23.07 3.91
CA VAL A 79 14.87 24.44 3.85
C VAL A 79 13.87 24.73 4.98
N SER A 80 13.07 23.74 5.37
CA SER A 80 12.02 23.89 6.36
C SER A 80 12.57 23.56 7.74
N LYS A 81 12.66 24.55 8.63
CA LYS A 81 13.07 24.37 10.03
C LYS A 81 12.07 23.58 10.90
N GLY A 82 11.19 22.75 10.31
CA GLY A 82 10.14 22.06 11.04
C GLY A 82 9.50 20.88 10.30
N THR A 83 9.11 19.87 11.07
CA THR A 83 8.51 18.59 10.62
C THR A 83 7.13 18.75 9.96
N LYS A 84 6.46 19.90 10.17
CA LYS A 84 5.14 20.17 9.61
C LYS A 84 5.18 20.31 8.09
N SER A 85 6.17 21.02 7.54
CA SER A 85 6.30 21.25 6.09
C SER A 85 6.55 19.94 5.35
N VAL A 86 7.42 19.08 5.88
CA VAL A 86 7.71 17.75 5.32
C VAL A 86 6.44 16.89 5.32
N ARG A 87 5.65 16.90 6.41
CA ARG A 87 4.39 16.15 6.51
C ARG A 87 3.35 16.65 5.50
N GLU A 88 3.21 17.96 5.33
CA GLU A 88 2.28 18.54 4.34
C GLU A 88 2.73 18.24 2.90
N PHE A 89 4.02 18.34 2.62
CA PHE A 89 4.60 17.97 1.32
C PHE A 89 4.29 16.52 0.95
N ARG A 90 4.56 15.59 1.88
CA ARG A 90 4.23 14.17 1.75
C ARG A 90 2.74 13.97 1.46
N LYS A 91 1.87 14.49 2.33
CA LYS A 91 0.42 14.35 2.15
C LYS A 91 -0.05 14.87 0.80
N ASN A 92 0.46 16.02 0.35
CA ASN A 92 0.08 16.61 -0.93
C ASN A 92 0.55 15.76 -2.12
N HIS A 93 1.79 15.27 -2.07
CA HIS A 93 2.35 14.43 -3.13
C HIS A 93 1.54 13.13 -3.30
N PHE A 94 1.29 12.40 -2.21
CA PHE A 94 0.56 11.13 -2.27
C PHE A 94 -0.93 11.31 -2.57
N THR A 95 -1.55 12.42 -2.13
CA THR A 95 -2.93 12.77 -2.54
C THR A 95 -3.01 12.98 -4.06
N LYS A 96 -2.03 13.66 -4.67
CA LYS A 96 -1.97 13.87 -6.13
C LYS A 96 -1.80 12.57 -6.91
N LEU A 97 -1.06 11.61 -6.36
CA LEU A 97 -0.93 10.27 -6.93
C LEU A 97 -2.24 9.45 -6.84
N GLY A 98 -3.19 9.85 -5.98
CA GLY A 98 -4.48 9.19 -5.81
C GLY A 98 -4.53 8.22 -4.63
N PHE A 99 -3.56 8.29 -3.70
CA PHE A 99 -3.63 7.56 -2.44
C PHE A 99 -4.56 8.27 -1.46
N THR A 100 -5.48 7.52 -0.89
CA THR A 100 -6.40 7.98 0.16
C THR A 100 -6.49 6.96 1.29
N ASN A 101 -7.07 7.35 2.43
CA ASN A 101 -7.31 6.50 3.60
C ASN A 101 -6.09 5.67 4.04
N MET A 102 -4.93 6.31 4.15
CA MET A 102 -3.72 5.63 4.59
C MET A 102 -3.68 5.53 6.13
N TRP A 103 -3.73 4.32 6.65
CA TRP A 103 -3.71 4.04 8.08
C TRP A 103 -2.65 3.00 8.43
N PHE A 104 -1.98 3.25 9.54
CA PHE A 104 -1.06 2.30 10.14
C PHE A 104 -1.80 1.47 11.18
N ILE A 105 -1.85 0.17 10.97
CA ILE A 105 -2.40 -0.80 11.92
C ILE A 105 -1.21 -1.38 12.68
N LYS A 106 -1.11 -1.01 13.95
CA LYS A 106 -0.19 -1.64 14.89
C LYS A 106 -0.92 -2.81 15.53
N ASP A 107 -0.79 -4.01 14.97
CA ASP A 107 -1.29 -5.21 15.62
C ASP A 107 -0.38 -5.57 16.79
N GLY A 108 -0.87 -5.31 17.99
CA GLY A 108 -0.32 -5.78 19.25
C GLY A 108 -1.48 -6.24 20.12
N ILE A 109 -1.83 -7.52 19.99
CA ILE A 109 -2.67 -8.31 20.91
C ILE A 109 -4.15 -7.86 20.95
N GLU A 110 -5.05 -8.65 20.37
CA GLU A 110 -6.42 -8.73 20.87
C GLU A 110 -6.32 -9.29 22.30
N GLU A 111 -6.69 -8.50 23.32
CA GLU A 111 -6.92 -9.00 24.68
C GLU A 111 -8.31 -9.62 24.79
#